data_AF-A0A7D7ZD81-F1
#
_entry.id   AF-A0A7D7ZD81-F1
#
_cell.length_a   1.000
_cell.length_b   1.000
_cell.length_c   1.000
_cell.angle_alpha   90.00
_cell.angle_beta   90.00
_cell.angle_gamma   90.00
#
_symmetry.space_group_name_H-M   'P 1'
#
loop_
_entity.id
_entity.type
_entity.pdbx_description
1 polymer ?
#
loop_
_entity_poly.entity_id
_entity_poly.type
_entity_poly.pdbx_seq_one_letter_code
_entity_poly.pdbx_strand_id
1 'polypeptide(L)'
;MSGLFWSEAARPRPSHIANDCGCKVRAAGRKVDLSGFMAGLCRDLGAQEVALQEGIADAMEARCQDIAQISIRQAYLGGIKPGAGAVAVELESGTVHVTRDLLTMAGATTAHGIEPPRVMVERARPFC
;
A
#
# COMPACT_ATOMS: atom_id res chain seq x y z
N MET A 1 -8.38 9.17 8.58
CA MET A 1 -8.94 7.86 8.92
C MET A 1 -8.70 6.95 7.73
N SER A 2 -7.66 6.12 7.75
CA SER A 2 -7.37 5.14 6.70
C SER A 2 -8.29 3.93 6.88
N GLY A 3 -9.01 3.56 5.83
CA GLY A 3 -9.87 2.37 5.81
C GLY A 3 -9.08 1.19 5.24
N LEU A 4 -8.85 0.16 6.06
CA LEU A 4 -8.35 -1.14 5.60
C LEU A 4 -9.53 -2.01 5.16
N PHE A 5 -9.46 -2.55 3.95
CA PHE A 5 -10.48 -3.42 3.38
C PHE A 5 -9.91 -4.83 3.19
N TRP A 6 -10.61 -5.86 3.69
CA TRP A 6 -10.17 -7.26 3.62
C TRP A 6 -11.10 -8.07 2.70
N SER A 7 -10.54 -8.93 1.86
CA SER A 7 -11.31 -9.98 1.16
C SER A 7 -10.54 -11.29 1.10
N GLU A 8 -11.18 -12.41 1.48
CA GLU A 8 -10.68 -13.76 1.22
C GLU A 8 -10.92 -14.10 -0.26
N ALA A 9 -9.87 -14.42 -1.02
CA ALA A 9 -10.00 -14.83 -2.42
C ALA A 9 -9.28 -16.14 -2.70
N ALA A 10 -10.04 -17.08 -3.28
CA ALA A 10 -9.59 -18.38 -3.77
C ALA A 10 -8.51 -18.24 -4.86
N ARG A 11 -7.56 -19.20 -4.86
CA ARG A 11 -6.33 -19.25 -5.69
C ARG A 11 -6.57 -19.03 -7.20
N PRO A 12 -5.73 -18.25 -7.92
CA PRO A 12 -5.69 -18.25 -9.38
C PRO A 12 -4.61 -19.19 -9.97
N ARG A 13 -4.89 -19.75 -11.16
CA ARG A 13 -3.98 -20.63 -11.95
C ARG A 13 -3.03 -19.81 -12.84
N PRO A 14 -1.84 -20.32 -13.20
CA PRO A 14 -0.82 -19.58 -13.93
C PRO A 14 -0.92 -19.79 -15.45
N SER A 15 -1.06 -18.72 -16.23
CA SER A 15 -0.47 -18.58 -17.57
C SER A 15 -0.66 -17.17 -18.13
N HIS A 16 0.46 -16.60 -18.60
CA HIS A 16 0.61 -15.52 -19.59
C HIS A 16 0.47 -14.05 -19.11
N ILE A 17 1.64 -13.48 -18.75
CA ILE A 17 2.30 -12.28 -19.29
C ILE A 17 1.42 -11.09 -19.72
N ALA A 18 1.65 -9.91 -19.12
CA ALA A 18 2.14 -8.71 -19.84
C ALA A 18 2.41 -7.51 -18.90
N ASN A 19 3.47 -6.79 -19.23
CA ASN A 19 3.93 -5.51 -18.69
C ASN A 19 2.79 -4.53 -18.39
N ASP A 20 2.56 -4.24 -17.11
CA ASP A 20 1.81 -3.06 -16.70
C ASP A 20 2.18 -2.72 -15.26
N CYS A 21 2.83 -1.57 -15.05
CA CYS A 21 2.97 -0.96 -13.71
C CYS A 21 1.61 -0.41 -13.21
N GLY A 22 0.50 -0.92 -13.75
CA GLY A 22 -0.87 -0.74 -13.31
C GLY A 22 -1.40 -2.07 -12.77
N CYS A 23 -1.11 -2.36 -11.50
CA CYS A 23 -1.62 -3.55 -10.83
C CYS A 23 -3.16 -3.45 -10.71
N LYS A 24 -3.89 -4.02 -11.68
CA LYS A 24 -5.33 -4.25 -11.58
C LYS A 24 -5.58 -5.34 -10.54
N VAL A 25 -5.73 -4.95 -9.28
CA VAL A 25 -6.22 -5.82 -8.21
C VAL A 25 -7.67 -6.23 -8.57
N ARG A 26 -7.86 -7.47 -9.00
CA ARG A 26 -9.19 -8.08 -9.09
C ARG A 26 -9.53 -8.74 -7.75
N ALA A 27 -10.05 -7.95 -6.82
CA ALA A 27 -10.68 -8.49 -5.62
C ALA A 27 -12.04 -9.13 -6.00
N ALA A 28 -12.13 -10.46 -5.85
CA ALA A 28 -13.35 -11.26 -5.71
C ALA A 28 -14.66 -10.73 -6.36
N GLY A 29 -14.65 -10.39 -7.65
CA GLY A 29 -15.87 -10.11 -8.42
C GLY A 29 -16.66 -8.85 -8.04
N ARG A 30 -16.19 -8.02 -7.11
CA ARG A 30 -16.81 -6.73 -6.78
C ARG A 30 -15.93 -5.59 -7.28
N LYS A 31 -16.45 -4.84 -8.26
CA LYS A 31 -15.87 -3.54 -8.64
C LYS A 31 -16.12 -2.60 -7.46
N VAL A 32 -15.08 -2.31 -6.69
CA VAL A 32 -15.12 -1.22 -5.71
C VAL A 32 -14.84 0.06 -6.49
N ASP A 33 -15.80 0.97 -6.53
CA ASP A 33 -15.60 2.30 -7.09
C ASP A 33 -14.77 3.13 -6.09
N LEU A 34 -13.45 3.21 -6.35
CA LEU A 34 -12.49 3.95 -5.54
C LEU A 34 -12.35 5.42 -5.99
N SER A 35 -13.13 5.86 -7.00
CA SER A 35 -12.96 7.19 -7.61
C SER A 35 -13.21 8.35 -6.63
N GLY A 36 -14.07 8.15 -5.62
CA GLY A 36 -14.35 9.13 -4.58
C GLY A 36 -13.41 9.11 -3.36
N PHE A 37 -12.67 8.01 -3.13
CA PHE A 37 -11.84 7.85 -1.93
C PHE A 37 -10.46 8.52 -2.06
N MET A 38 -9.91 8.62 -3.29
CA MET A 38 -8.57 9.18 -3.57
C MET A 38 -8.56 10.69 -3.86
N ALA A 39 -9.53 11.46 -3.35
CA ALA A 39 -9.82 12.80 -3.85
C ALA A 39 -9.21 13.97 -3.04
N GLY A 40 -8.42 13.74 -1.99
CA GLY A 40 -8.06 14.82 -1.06
C GLY A 40 -6.62 15.31 -1.09
N LEU A 41 -5.64 14.41 -0.89
CA LEU A 41 -4.28 14.82 -0.54
C LEU A 41 -3.21 14.25 -1.49
N CYS A 42 -3.33 12.99 -1.89
CA CYS A 42 -2.34 12.35 -2.77
C CYS A 42 -2.49 12.71 -4.26
N ARG A 43 -3.69 13.09 -4.71
CA ARG A 43 -3.89 13.58 -6.09
C ARG A 43 -3.14 14.89 -6.32
N ASP A 44 -3.17 15.80 -5.34
CA ASP A 44 -2.47 17.08 -5.44
C ASP A 44 -0.96 16.88 -5.38
N LEU A 45 -0.47 16.01 -4.48
CA LEU A 45 0.96 15.71 -4.38
C LEU A 45 1.54 15.13 -5.68
N GLY A 46 0.82 14.22 -6.33
CA GLY A 46 1.28 13.62 -7.59
C GLY A 46 1.39 14.63 -8.74
N ALA A 47 0.69 15.75 -8.65
CA ALA A 47 0.76 16.87 -9.60
C ALA A 47 1.78 17.95 -9.22
N GLN A 48 2.41 17.88 -8.03
CA GLN A 48 3.42 18.84 -7.61
C GLN A 48 4.76 18.60 -8.30
N GLU A 49 5.65 19.59 -8.19
CA GLU A 49 7.04 19.47 -8.62
C GLU A 49 7.75 18.30 -7.94
N VAL A 50 8.64 17.65 -8.69
CA VAL A 50 9.39 16.47 -8.25
C VAL A 50 10.15 16.74 -6.94
N ALA A 51 10.78 17.90 -6.81
CA ALA A 51 11.52 18.27 -5.61
C ALA A 51 10.64 18.32 -4.35
N LEU A 52 9.39 18.76 -4.47
CA LEU A 52 8.44 18.75 -3.35
C LEU A 52 8.01 17.31 -3.01
N GLN A 53 7.78 16.48 -4.04
CA GLN A 53 7.48 15.06 -3.82
C GLN A 53 8.64 14.33 -3.13
N GLU A 54 9.89 14.62 -3.51
CA GLU A 54 11.10 14.07 -2.89
C GLU A 54 11.25 14.51 -1.43
N GLY A 55 11.07 15.80 -1.14
CA GLY A 55 11.15 16.29 0.25
C GLY A 55 10.08 15.67 1.15
N ILE A 56 8.88 15.44 0.63
CA ILE A 56 7.82 14.73 1.36
C ILE A 56 8.18 13.25 1.51
N ALA A 57 8.74 12.61 0.49
CA ALA A 57 9.18 11.22 0.56
C ALA A 57 10.25 11.02 1.65
N ASP A 58 11.24 11.91 1.70
CA ASP A 58 12.29 11.89 2.73
C ASP A 58 11.70 12.05 4.14
N ALA A 59 10.78 13.01 4.32
CA ALA A 59 10.10 13.22 5.58
C ALA A 59 9.27 11.99 6.01
N MET A 60 8.60 11.34 5.06
CA MET A 60 7.83 10.11 5.31
C MET A 60 8.74 8.95 5.71
N GLU A 61 9.84 8.72 4.99
CA GLU A 61 10.82 7.68 5.30
C GLU A 61 11.42 7.87 6.69
N ALA A 62 11.88 9.09 7.00
CA ALA A 62 12.42 9.43 8.31
C ALA A 62 11.39 9.17 9.43
N ARG A 63 10.14 9.62 9.24
CA ARG A 63 9.06 9.37 10.19
C ARG A 63 8.74 7.88 10.32
N CYS A 64 8.80 7.10 9.25
CA CYS A 64 8.51 5.66 9.30
C CYS A 64 9.54 4.86 10.10
N GLN A 65 10.75 5.39 10.26
CA GLN A 65 11.84 4.82 11.06
C GLN A 65 11.81 5.25 12.54
N ASP A 66 11.01 6.27 12.89
CA ASP A 66 10.85 6.71 14.27
C ASP A 66 10.26 5.57 15.15
N ILE A 67 10.88 5.34 16.31
CA ILE A 67 10.51 4.23 17.20
C ILE A 67 9.07 4.35 17.69
N ALA A 68 8.60 5.57 18.00
CA ALA A 68 7.22 5.76 18.43
C ALA A 68 6.25 5.42 17.30
N GLN A 69 6.57 5.79 16.05
CA GLN A 69 5.78 5.42 14.89
C GLN A 69 5.76 3.90 14.65
N ILE A 70 6.90 3.22 14.81
CA ILE A 70 6.98 1.76 14.71
C ILE A 70 6.11 1.10 15.79
N SER A 71 6.21 1.55 17.04
CA SER A 71 5.43 0.99 18.16
C SER A 71 3.92 1.16 17.96
N ILE A 72 3.47 2.31 17.42
CA ILE A 72 2.06 2.52 17.07
C ILE A 72 1.60 1.51 16.02
N ARG A 73 2.40 1.28 14.97
CA ARG A 73 2.07 0.30 13.92
C ARG A 73 2.03 -1.12 14.45
N GLN A 74 2.98 -1.50 15.30
CA GLN A 74 2.99 -2.81 15.95
C GLN A 74 1.74 -3.03 16.80
N ALA A 75 1.35 -2.04 17.62
CA ALA A 75 0.15 -2.12 18.44
C ALA A 75 -1.12 -2.24 17.58
N TYR A 76 -1.18 -1.52 16.47
CA TYR A 76 -2.33 -1.55 15.56
C TYR A 76 -2.41 -2.84 14.74
N LEU A 77 -1.30 -3.28 14.14
CA LEU A 77 -1.25 -4.43 13.23
C LEU A 77 -1.11 -5.77 13.95
N GLY A 78 -0.49 -5.80 15.14
CA GLY A 78 -0.26 -7.04 15.89
C GLY A 78 -1.54 -7.73 16.39
N GLY A 79 -2.66 -7.00 16.45
CA GLY A 79 -3.98 -7.56 16.74
C GLY A 79 -4.65 -8.23 15.54
N ILE A 80 -4.13 -8.02 14.33
CA ILE A 80 -4.71 -8.53 13.09
C ILE A 80 -4.24 -9.98 12.90
N LYS A 81 -5.21 -10.88 12.69
CA LYS A 81 -4.95 -12.31 12.45
C LYS A 81 -5.62 -12.72 11.13
N PRO A 82 -4.96 -12.46 10.00
CA PRO A 82 -5.50 -12.82 8.71
C PRO A 82 -5.56 -14.34 8.57
N GLY A 83 -6.60 -14.83 7.88
CA GLY A 83 -6.69 -16.23 7.50
C GLY A 83 -5.60 -16.64 6.50
N ALA A 84 -5.42 -17.95 6.32
CA ALA A 84 -4.46 -18.46 5.35
C ALA A 84 -4.76 -17.95 3.93
N GLY A 85 -3.75 -17.40 3.24
CA GLY A 85 -3.89 -16.87 1.90
C GLY A 85 -4.44 -15.44 1.83
N ALA A 86 -4.46 -14.70 2.94
CA ALA A 86 -4.96 -13.34 2.95
C ALA A 86 -4.16 -12.40 2.04
N VAL A 87 -4.89 -11.51 1.36
CA VAL A 87 -4.36 -10.44 0.53
C VAL A 87 -4.68 -9.11 1.23
N ALA A 88 -3.66 -8.30 1.47
CA ALA A 88 -3.81 -6.96 2.02
C ALA A 88 -3.69 -5.90 0.92
N VAL A 89 -4.46 -4.82 1.03
CA VAL A 89 -4.37 -3.66 0.14
C VAL A 89 -4.23 -2.42 0.99
N GLU A 90 -3.16 -1.66 0.74
CA GLU A 90 -2.94 -0.34 1.33
C GLU A 90 -3.21 0.74 0.27
N LEU A 91 -4.07 1.70 0.63
CA LEU A 91 -4.33 2.88 -0.18
C LEU A 91 -3.47 4.02 0.36
N GLU A 92 -2.89 4.81 -0.53
CA GLU A 92 -1.96 5.89 -0.17
C GLU A 92 -0.73 5.34 0.56
N SER A 93 -0.13 4.30 -0.02
CA SER A 93 0.95 3.52 0.60
C SER A 93 2.27 4.27 0.78
N GLY A 94 2.41 5.46 0.18
CA GLY A 94 3.63 6.24 0.15
C GLY A 94 4.81 5.41 -0.34
N THR A 95 5.87 5.38 0.46
CA THR A 95 7.08 4.58 0.25
C THR A 95 6.98 3.15 0.81
N VAL A 96 5.76 2.59 0.90
CA VAL A 96 5.41 1.18 1.19
C VAL A 96 5.85 0.61 2.54
N HIS A 97 6.17 1.45 3.53
CA HIS A 97 6.59 1.00 4.86
C HIS A 97 5.50 0.19 5.59
N VAL A 98 4.26 0.66 5.54
CA VAL A 98 3.12 -0.02 6.16
C VAL A 98 2.71 -1.24 5.32
N THR A 99 2.77 -1.16 3.98
CA THR A 99 2.54 -2.29 3.07
C THR A 99 3.45 -3.47 3.45
N ARG A 100 4.72 -3.19 3.78
CA ARG A 100 5.65 -4.21 4.28
C ARG A 100 5.24 -4.75 5.65
N ASP A 101 4.82 -3.87 6.57
CA ASP A 101 4.38 -4.29 7.91
C ASP A 101 3.11 -5.17 7.85
N LEU A 102 2.26 -5.03 6.82
CA LEU A 102 1.13 -5.95 6.58
C LEU A 102 1.59 -7.38 6.29
N LEU A 103 2.76 -7.56 5.66
CA LEU A 103 3.35 -8.89 5.46
C LEU A 103 4.03 -9.38 6.74
N THR A 104 4.90 -8.56 7.32
CA THR A 104 5.84 -9.00 8.36
C THR A 104 5.26 -8.97 9.77
N MET A 105 4.32 -8.06 10.05
CA MET A 105 3.70 -7.91 11.37
C MET A 105 2.28 -8.47 11.40
N ALA A 106 1.46 -8.14 10.39
CA ALA A 106 0.08 -8.62 10.34
C ALA A 106 -0.04 -10.04 9.77
N GLY A 107 0.95 -10.55 9.04
CA GLY A 107 0.95 -11.92 8.52
C GLY A 107 0.11 -12.13 7.26
N ALA A 108 -0.16 -11.08 6.49
CA ALA A 108 -0.76 -11.23 5.16
C ALA A 108 0.14 -12.05 4.25
N THR A 109 -0.45 -12.87 3.37
CA THR A 109 0.31 -13.67 2.41
C THR A 109 0.85 -12.81 1.26
N THR A 110 0.07 -11.81 0.86
CA THR A 110 0.46 -10.80 -0.13
C THR A 110 -0.06 -9.44 0.30
N ALA A 111 0.65 -8.38 -0.09
CA ALA A 111 0.26 -7.01 0.19
C ALA A 111 0.51 -6.14 -1.05
N HIS A 112 -0.43 -5.25 -1.36
CA HIS A 112 -0.34 -4.33 -2.49
C HIS A 112 -0.57 -2.91 -2.03
N GLY A 113 0.41 -2.03 -2.28
CA GLY A 113 0.28 -0.59 -2.09
C GLY A 113 -0.22 0.10 -3.35
N ILE A 114 -1.11 1.07 -3.19
CA ILE A 114 -1.59 1.96 -4.27
C ILE A 114 -1.16 3.39 -3.93
N GLU A 115 -0.33 3.98 -4.78
CA GLU A 115 0.20 5.33 -4.59
C GLU A 115 0.26 6.11 -5.92
N PRO A 116 -0.37 7.31 -6.01
CA PRO A 116 -0.33 8.13 -7.23
C PRO A 116 1.00 8.85 -7.56
N PRO A 117 1.69 9.56 -6.63
CA PRO A 117 2.93 10.27 -6.91
C PRO A 117 4.06 9.33 -7.35
N ARG A 118 4.63 9.62 -8.53
CA ARG A 118 5.65 8.79 -9.18
C ARG A 118 6.89 8.60 -8.30
N VAL A 119 7.33 9.63 -7.60
CA VAL A 119 8.52 9.56 -6.73
C VAL A 119 8.34 8.49 -5.65
N MET A 120 7.17 8.42 -5.03
CA MET A 120 6.86 7.44 -3.98
C MET A 120 6.89 6.02 -4.55
N VAL A 121 6.26 5.82 -5.71
CA VAL A 121 6.24 4.54 -6.42
C VAL A 121 7.66 4.10 -6.80
N GLU A 122 8.50 5.01 -7.29
CA GLU A 122 9.88 4.69 -7.67
C GLU A 122 10.73 4.27 -6.47
N ARG A 123 10.59 4.97 -5.34
CA ARG A 123 11.28 4.63 -4.11
C ARG A 123 10.78 3.35 -3.46
N ALA A 124 9.54 2.96 -3.72
CA ALA A 124 8.97 1.71 -3.24
C ALA A 124 9.51 0.47 -3.98
N ARG A 125 9.94 0.60 -5.24
CA ARG A 125 10.32 -0.53 -6.11
C ARG A 125 11.36 -1.49 -5.53
N PRO A 126 12.42 -1.05 -4.81
CA PRO A 126 13.38 -1.98 -4.21
C PRO A 126 12.79 -2.92 -3.15
N PHE A 127 11.57 -2.64 -2.67
CA PHE A 127 10.89 -3.39 -1.62
C PHE A 127 9.73 -4.27 -2.14
N CYS A 128 9.49 -4.28 -3.45
CA CYS A 128 8.41 -5.04 -4.11
C CYS A 128 8.90 -6.35 -4.71
#